data_AF-A0A960MSY3-F1
#
_entry.id   AF-A0A960MSY3-F1
#
_cell.length_a   1.000
_cell.length_b   1.000
_cell.length_c   1.000
_cell.angle_alpha   90.00
_cell.angle_beta   90.00
_cell.angle_gamma   90.00
#
_symmetry.space_group_name_H-M   'P 1'
#
loop_
_entity.id
_entity.type
_entity.pdbx_description
1 polymer ?
#
loop_
_entity_poly.entity_id
_entity_poly.type
_entity_poly.pdbx_seq_one_letter_code
_entity_poly.pdbx_strand_id
1 'polypeptide(L)'
;MFQGLFSNQLGKIRYAEWEWRIMRIGFAVCVWFATWHTWRPWVIGIRDAYEMKTANGIPSLFDISWIGQPVPTAILGILMGILLVTYVLGRWMILSTGGLSLIHALVGGIFASPRGDHHATQVVGLILVGQFAWFVWERFRPEKAKREGLDSASGAIFWSQQLICAGYMISAVSKWVNSGGGIIPGVRWVAQLPNIAVQFEKNRLQAYYDHLTVPASTGINAWMTEKLIETPALAMAFLSLGFYIELLAFLALFNRKAALLMGIGLMSLHGFIFFIMHLPFYYFEGVDLLFFVNLPFWIAVWMGKAGKETQLSPARA
;
A
#
# COMPACT_ATOMS: atom_id res chain seq x y z
N MET A 1 -1.78 35.14 -0.55
CA MET A 1 -1.09 34.19 0.35
C MET A 1 -1.06 32.75 -0.17
N PHE A 2 -1.99 32.30 -1.02
CA PHE A 2 -2.03 30.89 -1.49
C PHE A 2 -1.40 30.61 -2.87
N GLN A 3 -1.03 31.61 -3.68
CA GLN A 3 -0.56 31.38 -5.05
C GLN A 3 0.76 30.59 -5.17
N GLY A 4 1.64 30.61 -4.15
CA GLY A 4 2.90 29.84 -4.14
C GLY A 4 2.75 28.35 -3.75
N LEU A 5 1.64 27.98 -3.09
CA LEU A 5 1.34 26.59 -2.72
C LEU A 5 0.88 25.74 -3.91
N PHE A 6 0.64 26.38 -5.05
CA PHE A 6 0.06 25.79 -6.25
C PHE A 6 0.97 25.97 -7.47
N SER A 7 2.26 25.59 -7.35
CA SER A 7 3.10 25.56 -8.54
C SER A 7 2.48 24.53 -9.52
N ASN A 8 2.07 25.01 -10.69
CA ASN A 8 1.33 24.24 -11.71
C ASN A 8 2.22 23.27 -12.50
N GLN A 9 3.38 22.87 -11.97
CA GLN A 9 4.17 21.82 -12.60
C GLN A 9 3.55 20.47 -12.23
N LEU A 10 2.67 19.99 -13.11
CA LEU A 10 2.08 18.65 -13.08
C LEU A 10 3.13 17.64 -12.62
N GLY A 11 2.82 16.91 -11.54
CA GLY A 11 3.61 15.76 -11.11
C GLY A 11 4.83 16.04 -10.22
N LYS A 12 5.06 17.28 -9.75
CA LYS A 12 6.25 17.60 -8.92
C LYS A 12 5.88 18.27 -7.61
N ILE A 13 5.24 17.51 -6.73
CA ILE A 13 4.97 17.94 -5.35
C ILE A 13 6.29 17.98 -4.58
N ARG A 14 6.67 19.18 -4.10
CA ARG A 14 7.79 19.34 -3.18
C ARG A 14 7.34 19.12 -1.75
N TYR A 15 8.11 18.37 -0.98
CA TYR A 15 7.83 18.07 0.42
C TYR A 15 8.89 18.68 1.32
N ALA A 16 8.47 19.26 2.45
CA ALA A 16 9.42 19.75 3.44
C ALA A 16 10.15 18.57 4.12
N GLU A 17 11.37 18.83 4.62
CA GLU A 17 12.17 17.78 5.25
C GLU A 17 11.47 17.18 6.48
N TRP A 18 10.75 17.99 7.24
CA TRP A 18 9.99 17.52 8.41
C TRP A 18 8.81 16.62 8.01
N GLU A 19 8.13 16.93 6.90
CA GLU A 19 7.05 16.06 6.35
C GLU A 19 7.65 14.69 6.04
N TRP A 20 8.79 14.68 5.35
CA TRP A 20 9.49 13.45 4.99
C TRP A 20 9.97 12.66 6.21
N ARG A 21 10.47 13.33 7.26
CA ARG A 21 10.84 12.66 8.51
C ARG A 21 9.64 11.96 9.15
N ILE A 22 8.46 12.59 9.20
CA ILE A 22 7.25 11.97 9.74
C ILE A 22 6.80 10.78 8.87
N MET A 23 6.78 10.96 7.55
CA MET A 23 6.44 9.88 6.61
C MET A 23 7.37 8.68 6.77
N ARG A 24 8.68 8.91 6.93
CA ARG A 24 9.64 7.81 7.16
C ARG A 24 9.43 7.09 8.48
N ILE A 25 9.14 7.81 9.56
CA ILE A 25 8.82 7.19 10.85
C ILE A 25 7.57 6.31 10.69
N GLY A 26 6.51 6.87 10.12
CA GLY A 26 5.27 6.12 9.88
C GLY A 26 5.48 4.92 8.96
N PHE A 27 6.23 5.09 7.88
CA PHE A 27 6.50 4.01 6.94
C PHE A 27 7.43 2.94 7.54
N ALA A 28 8.40 3.31 8.37
CA ALA A 28 9.22 2.35 9.12
C ALA A 28 8.36 1.48 10.05
N VAL A 29 7.34 2.07 10.67
CA VAL A 29 6.34 1.33 11.45
C VAL A 29 5.56 0.37 10.54
N CYS A 30 5.07 0.83 9.38
CA CYS A 30 4.41 -0.05 8.40
C CYS A 30 5.32 -1.22 7.98
N VAL A 31 6.60 -0.98 7.69
CA VAL A 31 7.58 -2.01 7.32
C VAL A 31 7.78 -3.00 8.47
N TRP A 32 7.94 -2.51 9.70
CA TRP A 32 8.09 -3.37 10.87
C TRP A 32 6.88 -4.31 11.04
N PHE A 33 5.67 -3.76 10.97
CA PHE A 33 4.46 -4.56 11.14
C PHE A 33 4.19 -5.48 9.94
N ALA A 34 4.42 -5.02 8.71
CA ALA A 34 4.20 -5.81 7.50
C ALA A 34 5.17 -6.99 7.39
N THR A 35 6.41 -6.80 7.85
CA THR A 35 7.48 -7.79 7.72
C THR A 35 7.59 -8.64 8.97
N TRP A 36 7.86 -8.02 10.12
CA TRP A 36 8.32 -8.74 11.31
C TRP A 36 7.18 -9.13 12.24
N HIS A 37 6.17 -8.28 12.42
CA HIS A 37 5.04 -8.64 13.27
C HIS A 37 4.23 -9.80 12.67
N THR A 38 4.02 -9.77 11.35
CA THR A 38 3.38 -10.87 10.62
C THR A 38 4.19 -12.17 10.71
N TRP A 39 5.52 -12.09 10.79
CA TRP A 39 6.44 -13.23 10.69
C TRP A 39 6.95 -13.79 12.03
N ARG A 40 6.29 -13.54 13.16
CA ARG A 40 6.77 -14.13 14.42
C ARG A 40 6.82 -15.67 14.32
N PRO A 41 7.97 -16.34 14.56
CA PRO A 41 8.13 -17.80 14.44
C PRO A 41 7.22 -18.65 15.32
N TRP A 42 6.54 -18.02 16.28
CA TRP A 42 5.56 -18.66 17.17
C TRP A 42 4.14 -18.62 16.59
N VAL A 43 3.89 -17.77 15.57
CA VAL A 43 2.58 -17.59 14.90
C VAL A 43 2.47 -18.50 13.69
N ILE A 44 3.56 -18.66 12.94
CA ILE A 44 3.69 -19.71 11.92
C ILE A 44 4.36 -20.86 12.63
N GLY A 45 3.61 -21.90 12.99
CA GLY A 45 4.21 -23.10 13.56
C GLY A 45 5.40 -23.49 12.69
N ILE A 46 6.58 -23.62 13.32
CA ILE A 46 7.87 -23.92 12.70
C ILE A 46 7.76 -24.98 11.58
N ARG A 47 6.83 -25.93 11.75
CA ARG A 47 6.49 -27.01 10.82
C ARG A 47 6.02 -26.55 9.42
N ASP A 48 5.19 -25.51 9.31
CA ASP A 48 4.65 -25.04 8.01
C ASP A 48 5.75 -24.41 7.13
N ALA A 49 6.78 -23.83 7.76
CA ALA A 49 7.91 -23.23 7.05
C ALA A 49 8.85 -24.27 6.42
N TYR A 50 8.86 -25.52 6.90
CA TYR A 50 9.68 -26.60 6.33
C TYR A 50 8.99 -27.33 5.18
N GLU A 51 7.66 -27.31 5.13
CA GLU A 51 6.89 -28.00 4.08
C GLU A 51 6.62 -27.09 2.86
N MET A 52 7.61 -26.31 2.38
CA MET A 52 7.51 -25.38 1.22
C MET A 52 7.18 -26.06 -0.13
N LYS A 53 6.12 -26.87 -0.20
CA LYS A 53 5.69 -27.65 -1.37
C LYS A 53 5.16 -26.76 -2.50
N THR A 54 4.82 -25.50 -2.20
CA THR A 54 4.30 -24.50 -3.15
C THR A 54 5.03 -23.17 -2.98
N ALA A 55 6.37 -23.21 -3.05
CA ALA A 55 7.19 -22.01 -2.98
C ALA A 55 6.82 -20.98 -4.07
N ASN A 56 6.57 -19.73 -3.67
CA ASN A 56 6.28 -18.61 -4.57
C ASN A 56 7.36 -17.52 -4.45
N GLY A 57 7.82 -16.98 -5.58
CA GLY A 57 8.81 -15.88 -5.61
C GLY A 57 10.24 -16.34 -5.33
N ILE A 58 11.01 -15.61 -4.51
CA ILE A 58 12.40 -15.96 -4.18
C ILE A 58 12.55 -17.41 -3.64
N PRO A 59 11.69 -17.90 -2.72
CA PRO A 59 11.80 -19.30 -2.27
C PRO A 59 11.61 -20.35 -3.36
N SER A 60 11.03 -20.03 -4.54
CA SER A 60 10.96 -20.99 -5.64
C SER A 60 12.28 -21.10 -6.41
N LEU A 61 13.18 -20.12 -6.25
CA LEU A 61 14.49 -20.08 -6.88
C LEU A 61 15.61 -20.59 -5.96
N PHE A 62 15.46 -20.38 -4.65
CA PHE A 62 16.48 -20.72 -3.65
C PHE A 62 15.84 -21.34 -2.41
N ASP A 63 16.49 -22.36 -1.83
CA ASP A 63 16.11 -22.86 -0.50
C ASP A 63 16.46 -21.79 0.56
N ILE A 64 15.42 -21.16 1.08
CA ILE A 64 15.50 -20.15 2.14
C ILE A 64 14.88 -20.65 3.45
N SER A 65 14.68 -21.97 3.61
CA SER A 65 14.15 -22.57 4.84
C SER A 65 14.99 -22.24 6.08
N TRP A 66 16.29 -22.01 5.90
CA TRP A 66 17.20 -21.58 6.95
C TRP A 66 16.76 -20.28 7.65
N ILE A 67 16.03 -19.40 6.96
CA ILE A 67 15.50 -18.15 7.55
C ILE A 67 14.52 -18.45 8.68
N GLY A 68 13.77 -19.55 8.59
CA GLY A 68 12.82 -19.99 9.63
C GLY A 68 13.48 -20.58 10.88
N GLN A 69 14.81 -20.76 10.89
CA GLN A 69 15.53 -21.24 12.07
C GLN A 69 15.70 -20.11 13.11
N PRO A 70 15.66 -20.41 14.43
CA PRO A 70 15.65 -19.38 15.47
C PRO A 70 16.81 -18.38 15.41
N VAL A 71 18.03 -18.85 15.14
CA VAL A 71 19.24 -18.01 15.09
C VAL A 71 19.25 -17.11 13.85
N PRO A 72 19.13 -17.61 12.62
CA PRO A 72 18.99 -16.76 11.44
C PRO A 72 17.82 -15.78 11.51
N THR A 73 16.66 -16.21 12.03
CA THR A 73 15.52 -15.31 12.28
C THR A 73 15.96 -14.16 13.17
N ALA A 74 16.54 -14.43 14.34
CA ALA A 74 16.97 -13.38 15.27
C ALA A 74 17.96 -12.41 14.64
N ILE A 75 18.93 -12.92 13.86
CA ILE A 75 19.92 -12.09 13.14
C ILE A 75 19.21 -11.17 12.14
N LEU A 76 18.26 -11.69 11.34
CA LEU A 76 17.49 -10.88 10.39
C LEU A 76 16.66 -9.82 11.09
N GLY A 77 16.10 -10.11 12.28
CA GLY A 77 15.37 -9.14 13.08
C GLY A 77 16.24 -7.98 13.57
N ILE A 78 17.43 -8.31 14.08
CA ILE A 78 18.42 -7.30 14.51
C ILE A 78 18.85 -6.46 13.30
N LEU A 79 19.18 -7.10 12.18
CA LEU A 79 19.57 -6.41 10.95
C LEU A 79 18.46 -5.48 10.45
N MET A 80 17.21 -5.95 10.42
CA MET A 80 16.05 -5.15 10.05
C MET A 80 15.88 -3.94 10.98
N GLY A 81 16.04 -4.13 12.29
CA GLY A 81 16.00 -3.05 13.28
C GLY A 81 17.05 -1.97 13.00
N ILE A 82 18.29 -2.37 12.71
CA ILE A 82 19.38 -1.44 12.35
C ILE A 82 19.01 -0.67 11.07
N LEU A 83 18.56 -1.36 10.03
CA LEU A 83 18.18 -0.76 8.75
C LEU A 83 17.00 0.21 8.87
N LEU A 84 16.02 -0.07 9.75
CA LEU A 84 14.92 0.85 10.05
C LEU A 84 15.40 2.11 10.76
N VAL A 85 16.31 1.97 11.73
CA VAL A 85 16.90 3.13 12.42
C VAL A 85 17.66 4.00 11.42
N THR A 86 18.50 3.43 10.56
CA THR A 86 19.23 4.19 9.54
C THR A 86 18.28 4.84 8.52
N TYR A 87 17.21 4.15 8.13
CA TYR A 87 16.14 4.70 7.27
C TYR A 87 15.47 5.93 7.89
N VAL A 88 15.03 5.84 9.16
CA VAL A 88 14.40 6.95 9.88
C VAL A 88 15.37 8.12 10.03
N LEU A 89 16.64 7.86 10.33
CA LEU A 89 17.68 8.89 10.43
C LEU A 89 18.08 9.50 9.08
N GLY A 90 17.72 8.87 7.96
CA GLY A 90 18.03 9.37 6.61
C GLY A 90 19.46 9.08 6.19
N ARG A 91 20.06 8.04 6.78
CA ARG A 91 21.45 7.65 6.57
C ARG A 91 21.50 6.36 5.77
N TRP A 92 22.45 6.32 4.82
CA TRP A 92 22.67 5.16 3.97
C TRP A 92 21.37 4.64 3.32
N MET A 93 20.62 5.55 2.69
CA MET A 93 19.27 5.23 2.19
C MET A 93 19.26 4.07 1.20
N ILE A 94 20.24 3.97 0.30
CA ILE A 94 20.38 2.85 -0.63
C ILE A 94 20.49 1.51 0.12
N LEU A 95 21.36 1.43 1.14
CA LEU A 95 21.52 0.22 1.94
C LEU A 95 20.27 -0.08 2.75
N SER A 96 19.66 0.96 3.35
CA SER A 96 18.48 0.83 4.19
C SER A 96 17.28 0.31 3.38
N THR A 97 16.90 0.99 2.30
CA THR A 97 15.74 0.59 1.49
C THR A 97 16.00 -0.69 0.71
N GLY A 98 17.23 -0.91 0.20
CA GLY A 98 17.60 -2.15 -0.49
C GLY A 98 17.60 -3.36 0.44
N GLY A 99 18.22 -3.23 1.62
CA GLY A 99 18.24 -4.27 2.64
C GLY A 99 16.85 -4.58 3.18
N LEU A 100 16.05 -3.56 3.50
CA LEU A 100 14.65 -3.74 3.92
C LEU A 100 13.80 -4.39 2.83
N SER A 101 13.97 -4.01 1.55
CA SER A 101 13.28 -4.65 0.42
C SER A 101 13.60 -6.14 0.35
N LEU A 102 14.88 -6.50 0.49
CA LEU A 102 15.32 -7.89 0.43
C LEU A 102 14.76 -8.70 1.61
N ILE A 103 14.89 -8.20 2.84
CA ILE A 103 14.33 -8.86 4.03
C ILE A 103 12.82 -9.04 3.87
N HIS A 104 12.11 -7.99 3.44
CA HIS A 104 10.67 -8.04 3.21
C HIS A 104 10.28 -9.09 2.16
N ALA A 105 11.01 -9.16 1.04
CA ALA A 105 10.75 -10.13 -0.01
C ALA A 105 11.04 -11.58 0.43
N LEU A 106 12.12 -11.80 1.19
CA LEU A 106 12.46 -13.12 1.74
C LEU A 106 11.38 -13.60 2.72
N VAL A 107 11.01 -12.76 3.68
CA VAL A 107 9.99 -13.04 4.68
C VAL A 107 8.62 -13.23 4.03
N GLY A 108 8.23 -12.32 3.13
CA GLY A 108 6.97 -12.38 2.40
C GLY A 108 6.85 -13.59 1.49
N GLY A 109 7.95 -13.99 0.83
CA GLY A 109 8.00 -15.21 0.01
C GLY A 109 7.73 -16.47 0.83
N ILE A 110 8.34 -16.58 2.03
CA ILE A 110 8.06 -17.69 2.95
C ILE A 110 6.58 -17.70 3.36
N PHE A 111 6.01 -16.52 3.66
CA PHE A 111 4.62 -16.41 4.09
C PHE A 111 3.61 -16.74 2.98
N ALA A 112 3.89 -16.33 1.74
CA ALA A 112 3.01 -16.51 0.59
C ALA A 112 2.99 -17.94 0.03
N SER A 113 3.97 -18.77 0.42
CA SER A 113 4.15 -20.10 -0.18
C SER A 113 3.13 -21.16 0.32
N PRO A 114 2.76 -21.26 1.61
CA PRO A 114 1.79 -22.27 2.07
C PRO A 114 0.35 -21.78 2.12
N ARG A 115 0.11 -20.47 2.30
CA ARG A 115 -1.21 -19.91 2.66
C ARG A 115 -1.86 -18.99 1.62
N GLY A 116 -1.18 -18.68 0.51
CA GLY A 116 -1.76 -17.91 -0.60
C GLY A 116 -2.17 -16.45 -0.34
N ASP A 117 -2.38 -16.01 0.91
CA ASP A 117 -3.37 -14.94 1.17
C ASP A 117 -2.84 -13.61 1.73
N HIS A 118 -1.53 -13.39 1.85
CA HIS A 118 -1.00 -12.13 2.42
C HIS A 118 -0.58 -11.09 1.38
N HIS A 119 -1.44 -10.84 0.39
CA HIS A 119 -1.20 -9.80 -0.62
C HIS A 119 -1.19 -8.37 -0.05
N ALA A 120 -1.83 -8.14 1.11
CA ALA A 120 -1.94 -6.81 1.71
C ALA A 120 -0.59 -6.17 2.06
N THR A 121 0.46 -6.96 2.30
CA THR A 121 1.80 -6.43 2.64
C THR A 121 2.63 -6.05 1.42
N GLN A 122 2.25 -6.50 0.21
CA GLN A 122 3.05 -6.33 -1.02
C GLN A 122 3.28 -4.86 -1.37
N VAL A 123 2.32 -3.97 -1.05
CA VAL A 123 2.46 -2.52 -1.29
C VAL A 123 3.66 -1.92 -0.54
N VAL A 124 3.95 -2.43 0.66
CA VAL A 124 5.10 -1.99 1.46
C VAL A 124 6.40 -2.40 0.78
N GLY A 125 6.48 -3.65 0.31
CA GLY A 125 7.62 -4.13 -0.49
C GLY A 125 7.83 -3.33 -1.77
N LEU A 126 6.77 -3.04 -2.50
CA LEU A 126 6.82 -2.21 -3.71
C LEU A 126 7.37 -0.81 -3.40
N ILE A 127 6.84 -0.14 -2.37
CA ILE A 127 7.33 1.18 -1.97
C ILE A 127 8.83 1.14 -1.61
N LEU A 128 9.28 0.14 -0.86
CA LEU A 128 10.70 -0.02 -0.52
C LEU A 128 11.58 -0.15 -1.78
N VAL A 129 11.13 -0.94 -2.77
CA VAL A 129 11.82 -1.10 -4.06
C VAL A 129 11.82 0.22 -4.84
N GLY A 130 10.70 0.95 -4.87
CA GLY A 130 10.62 2.26 -5.53
C GLY A 130 11.56 3.29 -4.93
N GLN A 131 11.61 3.36 -3.59
CA GLN A 131 12.54 4.25 -2.89
C GLN A 131 14.00 3.83 -3.13
N PHE A 132 14.30 2.53 -3.10
CA PHE A 132 15.64 2.02 -3.45
C PHE A 132 16.05 2.41 -4.86
N ALA A 133 15.19 2.19 -5.85
CA ALA A 133 15.45 2.54 -7.23
C ALA A 133 15.67 4.05 -7.41
N TRP A 134 14.89 4.89 -6.72
CA TRP A 134 15.11 6.33 -6.70
C TRP A 134 16.49 6.70 -6.14
N PHE A 135 16.86 6.21 -4.96
CA PHE A 135 18.15 6.58 -4.34
C PHE A 135 19.35 6.07 -5.15
N VAL A 136 19.24 4.89 -5.76
CA VAL A 136 20.25 4.38 -6.70
C VAL A 136 20.34 5.30 -7.92
N TRP A 137 19.21 5.62 -8.55
CA TRP A 137 19.15 6.47 -9.72
C TRP A 137 19.72 7.87 -9.45
N GLU A 138 19.33 8.49 -8.34
CA GLU A 138 19.84 9.79 -7.89
C GLU A 138 21.36 9.76 -7.68
N ARG A 139 21.89 8.71 -7.04
CA ARG A 139 23.32 8.55 -6.78
C ARG A 139 24.17 8.49 -8.07
N PHE A 140 23.61 7.89 -9.13
CA PHE A 140 24.28 7.75 -10.43
C PHE A 140 23.92 8.86 -11.43
N ARG A 141 22.85 9.63 -11.19
CA ARG A 141 22.40 10.72 -12.06
C ARG A 141 22.03 12.01 -11.30
N PRO A 142 22.92 12.54 -10.43
CA PRO A 142 22.59 13.65 -9.53
C PRO A 142 22.21 14.93 -10.28
N GLU A 143 22.87 15.23 -11.41
CA GLU A 143 22.58 16.42 -12.21
C GLU A 143 21.21 16.38 -12.88
N LYS A 144 20.73 15.18 -13.26
CA LYS A 144 19.39 15.02 -13.83
C LYS A 144 18.32 15.18 -12.74
N ALA A 145 18.53 14.62 -11.56
CA ALA A 145 17.63 14.80 -10.42
C ALA A 145 17.48 16.29 -10.04
N LYS A 146 18.60 17.02 -9.94
CA LYS A 146 18.61 18.47 -9.70
C LYS A 146 17.86 19.25 -10.78
N ARG A 147 18.10 18.96 -12.07
CA ARG A 147 17.40 19.61 -13.20
C ARG A 147 15.90 19.36 -13.16
N GLU A 148 15.48 18.18 -12.70
CA GLU A 148 14.07 17.86 -12.53
C GLU A 148 13.45 18.55 -11.30
N GLY A 149 14.25 19.19 -10.46
CA GLY A 149 13.80 19.96 -9.29
C GLY A 149 13.27 19.09 -8.15
N LEU A 150 13.63 17.80 -8.16
CA LEU A 150 13.30 16.81 -7.14
C LEU A 150 14.51 16.65 -6.22
N ASP A 151 14.36 17.08 -4.97
CA ASP A 151 15.30 16.66 -3.93
C ASP A 151 15.11 15.16 -3.61
N SER A 152 16.06 14.60 -2.86
CA SER A 152 16.08 13.17 -2.53
C SER A 152 14.79 12.73 -1.84
N ALA A 153 14.19 13.59 -1.01
CA ALA A 153 12.96 13.30 -0.28
C ALA A 153 11.74 13.26 -1.21
N SER A 154 11.57 14.31 -2.03
CA SER A 154 10.44 14.47 -2.93
C SER A 154 10.42 13.39 -4.00
N GLY A 155 11.59 13.00 -4.54
CA GLY A 155 11.66 11.91 -5.50
C GLY A 155 11.34 10.54 -4.89
N ALA A 156 11.82 10.26 -3.67
CA ALA A 156 11.47 9.02 -2.96
C ALA A 156 9.96 8.92 -2.68
N ILE A 157 9.34 10.02 -2.23
CA ILE A 157 7.89 10.10 -2.01
C ILE A 157 7.14 9.92 -3.33
N PHE A 158 7.56 10.61 -4.40
CA PHE A 158 6.91 10.52 -5.70
C PHE A 158 6.94 9.10 -6.28
N TRP A 159 8.07 8.40 -6.20
CA TRP A 159 8.17 7.00 -6.64
C TRP A 159 7.32 6.07 -5.77
N SER A 160 7.21 6.36 -4.46
CA SER A 160 6.29 5.64 -3.56
C SER A 160 4.84 5.82 -4.02
N GLN A 161 4.41 7.05 -4.26
CA GLN A 161 3.08 7.39 -4.75
C GLN A 161 2.77 6.72 -6.10
N GLN A 162 3.73 6.72 -7.03
CA GLN A 162 3.58 6.06 -8.34
C GLN A 162 3.29 4.56 -8.19
N LEU A 163 4.01 3.87 -7.29
CA LEU A 163 3.81 2.44 -7.07
C LEU A 163 2.49 2.12 -6.36
N ILE A 164 2.05 2.97 -5.42
CA ILE A 164 0.72 2.84 -4.81
C ILE A 164 -0.37 3.01 -5.88
N CYS A 165 -0.30 4.08 -6.69
CA CYS A 165 -1.22 4.30 -7.81
C CYS A 165 -1.22 3.12 -8.79
N ALA A 166 -0.04 2.60 -9.13
CA ALA A 166 0.08 1.45 -10.02
C ALA A 166 -0.60 0.21 -9.43
N GLY A 167 -0.45 -0.05 -8.12
CA GLY A 167 -1.15 -1.14 -7.44
C GLY A 167 -2.67 -1.06 -7.57
N TYR A 168 -3.24 0.12 -7.28
CA TYR A 168 -4.69 0.35 -7.45
C TYR A 168 -5.15 0.25 -8.90
N MET A 169 -4.39 0.82 -9.84
CA MET A 169 -4.73 0.72 -11.26
C MET A 169 -4.68 -0.73 -11.76
N ILE A 170 -3.67 -1.51 -11.37
CA ILE A 170 -3.58 -2.93 -11.71
C ILE A 170 -4.78 -3.69 -11.14
N SER A 171 -5.20 -3.39 -9.91
CA SER A 171 -6.42 -3.93 -9.32
C SER A 171 -7.66 -3.64 -10.19
N ALA A 172 -7.88 -2.40 -10.61
CA ALA A 172 -9.00 -2.05 -11.49
C ALA A 172 -8.88 -2.69 -12.90
N VAL A 173 -7.71 -2.64 -13.51
CA VAL A 173 -7.46 -3.22 -14.84
C VAL A 173 -7.68 -4.72 -14.82
N SER A 174 -7.25 -5.42 -13.77
CA SER A 174 -7.48 -6.86 -13.63
C SER A 174 -8.98 -7.20 -13.58
N LYS A 175 -9.78 -6.40 -12.85
CA LYS A 175 -11.25 -6.54 -12.81
C LYS A 175 -11.88 -6.33 -14.19
N TRP A 176 -11.39 -5.34 -14.94
CA TRP A 176 -11.87 -5.07 -16.30
C TRP A 176 -11.50 -6.20 -17.28
N VAL A 177 -10.25 -6.67 -17.27
CA VAL A 177 -9.79 -7.74 -18.15
C VAL A 177 -10.49 -9.07 -17.84
N ASN A 178 -10.56 -9.45 -16.56
CA ASN A 178 -11.13 -10.73 -16.12
C ASN A 178 -12.65 -10.81 -16.25
N SER A 179 -13.36 -9.67 -16.37
CA SER A 179 -14.79 -9.63 -16.72
C SER A 179 -15.04 -9.62 -18.23
N GLY A 180 -14.02 -9.85 -19.04
CA GLY A 180 -14.10 -9.96 -20.50
C GLY A 180 -13.81 -8.65 -21.24
N GLY A 181 -13.24 -7.63 -20.60
CA GLY A 181 -12.81 -6.39 -21.26
C GLY A 181 -13.95 -5.56 -21.86
N GLY A 182 -13.65 -4.80 -22.92
CA GLY A 182 -14.60 -3.96 -23.65
C GLY A 182 -14.03 -2.59 -23.98
N ILE A 183 -14.69 -1.80 -24.82
CA ILE A 183 -14.21 -0.45 -25.21
C ILE A 183 -14.27 0.53 -24.03
N ILE A 184 -15.30 0.41 -23.20
CA ILE A 184 -15.48 1.24 -22.01
C ILE A 184 -14.96 0.46 -20.80
N PRO A 185 -13.92 0.96 -20.09
CA PRO A 185 -13.37 0.28 -18.92
C PRO A 185 -14.43 -0.01 -17.85
N GLY A 186 -14.47 -1.27 -17.41
CA GLY A 186 -15.29 -1.71 -16.28
C GLY A 186 -16.77 -1.98 -16.57
N VAL A 187 -17.32 -1.66 -17.74
CA VAL A 187 -18.79 -1.83 -17.98
C VAL A 187 -19.26 -3.25 -17.75
N ARG A 188 -18.53 -4.26 -18.23
CA ARG A 188 -18.87 -5.67 -18.00
C ARG A 188 -18.75 -6.07 -16.54
N TRP A 189 -17.70 -5.61 -15.86
CA TRP A 189 -17.53 -5.83 -14.42
C TRP A 189 -18.68 -5.22 -13.63
N VAL A 190 -19.05 -3.96 -13.93
CA VAL A 190 -20.16 -3.26 -13.29
C VAL A 190 -21.50 -3.97 -13.52
N ALA A 191 -21.75 -4.47 -14.73
CA ALA A 191 -22.95 -5.25 -15.03
C ALA A 191 -23.00 -6.60 -14.27
N GLN A 192 -21.86 -7.14 -13.87
CA GLN A 192 -21.75 -8.38 -13.08
C GLN A 192 -21.76 -8.14 -11.57
N LEU A 193 -21.72 -6.88 -11.11
CA LEU A 193 -21.72 -6.56 -9.69
C LEU A 193 -22.87 -7.17 -8.87
N PRO A 194 -24.10 -7.34 -9.39
CA PRO A 194 -25.14 -8.05 -8.65
C PRO A 194 -24.72 -9.46 -8.18
N ASN A 195 -23.81 -10.12 -8.91
CA ASN A 195 -23.31 -11.44 -8.54
C ASN A 195 -22.36 -11.41 -7.32
N ILE A 196 -21.93 -10.23 -6.86
CA ILE A 196 -21.06 -10.12 -5.68
C ILE A 196 -21.74 -10.61 -4.40
N ALA A 197 -23.08 -10.64 -4.37
CA ALA A 197 -23.84 -11.24 -3.28
C ALA A 197 -23.42 -12.70 -3.00
N VAL A 198 -23.06 -13.44 -4.06
CA VAL A 198 -22.54 -14.82 -3.93
C VAL A 198 -21.21 -14.84 -3.18
N GLN A 199 -20.34 -13.83 -3.37
CA GLN A 199 -19.08 -13.73 -2.65
C GLN A 199 -19.29 -13.34 -1.19
N PHE A 200 -20.26 -12.47 -0.88
CA PHE A 200 -20.60 -12.17 0.52
C PHE A 200 -21.16 -13.39 1.23
N GLU A 201 -22.04 -14.15 0.58
CA GLU A 201 -22.58 -15.37 1.17
C GLU A 201 -21.49 -16.43 1.36
N LYS A 202 -20.58 -16.57 0.39
CA LYS A 202 -19.39 -17.41 0.55
C LYS A 202 -18.57 -16.99 1.77
N ASN A 203 -18.25 -15.70 1.91
CA ASN A 203 -17.48 -15.20 3.05
C ASN A 203 -18.22 -15.40 4.38
N ARG A 204 -19.54 -15.21 4.40
CA ARG A 204 -20.38 -15.45 5.58
C ARG A 204 -20.33 -16.91 6.01
N LEU A 205 -20.37 -17.83 5.05
CA LEU A 205 -20.32 -19.28 5.28
C LEU A 205 -18.90 -19.81 5.52
N GLN A 206 -17.85 -19.05 5.19
CA GLN A 206 -16.46 -19.48 5.32
C GLN A 206 -16.13 -19.94 6.76
N ALA A 207 -16.63 -19.23 7.77
CA ALA A 207 -16.45 -19.62 9.18
C ALA A 207 -17.01 -21.01 9.49
N TYR A 208 -18.15 -21.38 8.89
CA TYR A 208 -18.72 -22.71 9.05
C TYR A 208 -17.86 -23.77 8.38
N TYR A 209 -17.31 -23.50 7.20
CA TYR A 209 -16.44 -24.46 6.52
C TYR A 209 -15.06 -24.60 7.17
N ASP A 210 -14.54 -23.53 7.79
CA ASP A 210 -13.23 -23.54 8.44
C ASP A 210 -13.29 -24.17 9.85
N HIS A 211 -14.36 -23.90 10.60
CA HIS A 211 -14.43 -24.18 12.04
C HIS A 211 -15.75 -24.79 12.51
N LEU A 212 -16.68 -25.12 11.60
CA LEU A 212 -18.04 -25.59 11.91
C LEU A 212 -18.83 -24.63 12.80
N THR A 213 -18.45 -23.36 12.82
CA THR A 213 -19.19 -22.30 13.52
C THR A 213 -20.34 -21.83 12.65
N VAL A 214 -21.57 -22.01 13.15
CA VAL A 214 -22.77 -21.49 12.48
C VAL A 214 -22.66 -19.96 12.43
N PRO A 215 -22.70 -19.33 11.24
CA PRO A 215 -22.58 -17.89 11.14
C PRO A 215 -23.80 -17.25 11.80
N ALA A 216 -23.58 -16.20 12.57
CA ALA A 216 -24.68 -15.46 13.18
C ALA A 216 -25.67 -14.99 12.11
N SER A 217 -26.93 -15.40 12.23
CA SER A 217 -28.00 -15.06 11.27
C SER A 217 -28.41 -13.59 11.35
N THR A 218 -28.04 -12.87 12.40
CA THR A 218 -28.46 -11.49 12.68
C THR A 218 -27.31 -10.48 12.62
N GLY A 219 -26.23 -10.81 11.93
CA GLY A 219 -25.07 -9.93 11.76
C GLY A 219 -25.25 -8.87 10.67
N ILE A 220 -24.47 -7.79 10.74
CA ILE A 220 -24.48 -6.72 9.74
C ILE A 220 -24.21 -7.22 8.31
N ASN A 221 -23.41 -8.29 8.17
CA ASN A 221 -23.13 -8.94 6.90
C ASN A 221 -24.34 -9.68 6.33
N ALA A 222 -25.14 -10.32 7.20
CA ALA A 222 -26.36 -10.99 6.76
C ALA A 222 -27.36 -9.95 6.24
N TRP A 223 -27.56 -8.86 7.00
CA TRP A 223 -28.38 -7.72 6.58
C TRP A 223 -27.88 -7.08 5.28
N MET A 224 -26.57 -6.85 5.16
CA MET A 224 -26.00 -6.26 3.95
C MET A 224 -26.13 -7.18 2.73
N THR A 225 -25.89 -8.48 2.91
CA THR A 225 -26.03 -9.47 1.83
C THR A 225 -27.47 -9.50 1.34
N GLU A 226 -28.45 -9.56 2.25
CA GLU A 226 -29.87 -9.46 1.93
C GLU A 226 -30.19 -8.16 1.18
N LYS A 227 -29.72 -7.01 1.67
CA LYS A 227 -29.99 -5.72 1.01
C LYS A 227 -29.37 -5.59 -0.38
N LEU A 228 -28.19 -6.17 -0.60
CA LEU A 228 -27.54 -6.16 -1.91
C LEU A 228 -28.22 -7.11 -2.90
N ILE A 229 -28.79 -8.23 -2.42
CA ILE A 229 -29.66 -9.10 -3.21
C ILE A 229 -30.96 -8.38 -3.58
N GLU A 230 -31.60 -7.71 -2.61
CA GLU A 230 -32.85 -6.97 -2.82
C GLU A 230 -32.68 -5.73 -3.69
N THR A 231 -31.51 -5.07 -3.61
CA THR A 231 -31.24 -3.79 -4.29
C THR A 231 -29.96 -3.84 -5.14
N PRO A 232 -29.94 -4.61 -6.25
CA PRO A 232 -28.73 -4.76 -7.09
C PRO A 232 -28.18 -3.44 -7.63
N ALA A 233 -29.05 -2.45 -7.90
CA ALA A 233 -28.65 -1.12 -8.35
C ALA A 233 -27.77 -0.39 -7.32
N LEU A 234 -28.00 -0.62 -6.02
CA LEU A 234 -27.20 -0.05 -4.94
C LEU A 234 -25.79 -0.66 -4.94
N ALA A 235 -25.70 -1.98 -5.10
CA ALA A 235 -24.42 -2.70 -5.24
C ALA A 235 -23.63 -2.16 -6.45
N MET A 236 -24.32 -2.00 -7.59
CA MET A 236 -23.72 -1.44 -8.80
C MET A 236 -23.19 -0.03 -8.58
N ALA A 237 -23.97 0.87 -7.98
CA ALA A 237 -23.57 2.26 -7.76
C ALA A 237 -22.34 2.37 -6.85
N PHE A 238 -22.33 1.71 -5.69
CA PHE A 238 -21.23 1.83 -4.74
C PHE A 238 -19.95 1.12 -5.19
N LEU A 239 -20.07 -0.11 -5.70
CA LEU A 239 -18.88 -0.88 -6.09
C LEU A 239 -18.29 -0.38 -7.42
N SER A 240 -19.10 0.17 -8.32
CA SER A 240 -18.58 0.85 -9.51
C SER A 240 -17.78 2.09 -9.16
N LEU A 241 -18.21 2.87 -8.15
CA LEU A 241 -17.43 3.99 -7.66
C LEU A 241 -16.05 3.54 -7.16
N GLY A 242 -16.00 2.45 -6.40
CA GLY A 242 -14.73 1.84 -5.97
C GLY A 242 -13.80 1.51 -7.14
N PHE A 243 -14.34 0.85 -8.18
CA PHE A 243 -13.60 0.53 -9.39
C PHE A 243 -13.02 1.78 -10.08
N TYR A 244 -13.82 2.84 -10.23
CA TYR A 244 -13.35 4.06 -10.89
C TYR A 244 -12.36 4.85 -10.04
N ILE A 245 -12.48 4.83 -8.70
CA ILE A 245 -11.49 5.41 -7.79
C ILE A 245 -10.13 4.70 -7.97
N GLU A 246 -10.12 3.38 -8.02
CA GLU A 246 -8.90 2.60 -8.26
C GLU A 246 -8.31 2.87 -9.65
N LEU A 247 -9.14 2.88 -10.70
CA LEU A 247 -8.72 3.12 -12.08
C LEU A 247 -8.11 4.52 -12.26
N LEU A 248 -8.67 5.51 -11.55
CA LEU A 248 -8.25 6.91 -11.61
C LEU A 248 -7.24 7.26 -10.51
N ALA A 249 -6.66 6.29 -9.80
CA ALA A 249 -5.69 6.52 -8.72
C ALA A 249 -4.51 7.41 -9.16
N PHE A 250 -4.08 7.34 -10.42
CA PHE A 250 -3.01 8.18 -10.97
C PHE A 250 -3.28 9.69 -10.84
N LEU A 251 -4.54 10.13 -10.71
CA LEU A 251 -4.88 11.54 -10.49
C LEU A 251 -4.27 12.07 -9.18
N ALA A 252 -3.99 11.20 -8.21
CA ALA A 252 -3.29 11.54 -6.97
C ALA A 252 -1.91 12.16 -7.22
N LEU A 253 -1.28 11.87 -8.37
CA LEU A 253 0.06 12.36 -8.72
C LEU A 253 0.07 13.82 -9.19
N PHE A 254 -1.09 14.42 -9.51
CA PHE A 254 -1.12 15.76 -10.12
C PHE A 254 -0.72 16.87 -9.16
N ASN A 255 -1.29 16.88 -7.95
CA ASN A 255 -1.02 17.87 -6.92
C ASN A 255 -1.50 17.38 -5.55
N ARG A 256 -1.16 18.12 -4.49
CA ARG A 256 -1.51 17.77 -3.11
C ARG A 256 -3.02 17.62 -2.85
N LYS A 257 -3.87 18.42 -3.51
CA LYS A 257 -5.33 18.33 -3.33
C LYS A 257 -5.89 17.08 -3.98
N ALA A 258 -5.42 16.76 -5.19
CA ALA A 258 -5.78 15.52 -5.87
C ALA A 258 -5.29 14.31 -5.07
N ALA A 259 -4.07 14.36 -4.53
CA ALA A 259 -3.56 13.34 -3.61
C ALA A 259 -4.46 13.18 -2.38
N LEU A 260 -4.82 14.28 -1.70
CA LEU A 260 -5.72 14.23 -0.55
C LEU A 260 -7.09 13.61 -0.91
N LEU A 261 -7.72 14.07 -1.99
CA LEU A 261 -9.04 13.61 -2.41
C LEU A 261 -9.02 12.12 -2.78
N MET A 262 -8.04 11.71 -3.59
CA MET A 262 -7.89 10.31 -3.98
C MET A 262 -7.52 9.43 -2.78
N GLY A 263 -6.63 9.90 -1.89
CA GLY A 263 -6.27 9.19 -0.67
C GLY A 263 -7.47 8.96 0.25
N ILE A 264 -8.30 9.98 0.49
CA ILE A 264 -9.56 9.83 1.24
C ILE A 264 -10.52 8.87 0.52
N GLY A 265 -10.63 8.96 -0.81
CA GLY A 265 -11.46 8.06 -1.60
C GLY A 265 -11.04 6.59 -1.49
N LEU A 266 -9.74 6.31 -1.60
CA LEU A 266 -9.15 4.98 -1.49
C LEU A 266 -9.28 4.42 -0.07
N MET A 267 -9.02 5.23 0.96
CA MET A 267 -9.25 4.84 2.35
C MET A 267 -10.74 4.58 2.64
N SER A 268 -11.65 5.38 2.07
CA SER A 268 -13.10 5.17 2.22
C SER A 268 -13.55 3.89 1.53
N LEU A 269 -12.96 3.57 0.36
CA LEU A 269 -13.17 2.30 -0.33
C LEU A 269 -12.72 1.12 0.53
N HIS A 270 -11.53 1.18 1.13
CA HIS A 270 -11.05 0.12 2.02
C HIS A 270 -11.88 -0.01 3.29
N GLY A 271 -12.25 1.09 3.93
CA GLY A 271 -13.16 1.09 5.08
C GLY A 271 -14.52 0.49 4.72
N PHE A 272 -15.05 0.79 3.52
CA PHE A 272 -16.27 0.16 3.01
C PHE A 272 -16.06 -1.35 2.82
N ILE A 273 -15.03 -1.79 2.09
CA ILE A 273 -14.74 -3.22 1.89
C ILE A 273 -14.56 -3.95 3.23
N PHE A 274 -13.85 -3.38 4.18
CA PHE A 274 -13.70 -3.93 5.52
C PHE A 274 -15.05 -4.07 6.23
N PHE A 275 -15.91 -3.06 6.12
CA PHE A 275 -17.24 -3.08 6.72
C PHE A 275 -18.13 -4.18 6.12
N ILE A 276 -18.07 -4.41 4.80
CA ILE A 276 -18.93 -5.39 4.11
C ILE A 276 -18.35 -6.81 4.04
N MET A 277 -17.02 -6.96 4.04
CA MET A 277 -16.33 -8.25 3.82
C MET A 277 -15.47 -8.70 5.01
N HIS A 278 -15.30 -7.86 6.04
CA HIS A 278 -14.32 -8.06 7.10
C HIS A 278 -12.91 -8.37 6.60
N LEU A 279 -12.55 -7.80 5.45
CA LEU A 279 -11.24 -7.96 4.86
C LEU A 279 -10.42 -6.68 5.07
N PRO A 280 -9.51 -6.65 6.06
CA PRO A 280 -8.76 -5.45 6.37
C PRO A 280 -7.59 -5.24 5.40
N PHE A 281 -7.39 -3.99 4.97
CA PHE A 281 -6.26 -3.57 4.13
C PHE A 281 -5.36 -2.55 4.84
N TYR A 282 -5.04 -2.81 6.11
CA TYR A 282 -4.37 -1.85 7.00
C TYR A 282 -3.10 -1.23 6.41
N TYR A 283 -2.30 -1.99 5.66
CA TYR A 283 -1.07 -1.49 5.07
C TYR A 283 -1.32 -0.53 3.91
N PHE A 284 -2.32 -0.81 3.06
CA PHE A 284 -2.70 0.12 2.00
C PHE A 284 -3.28 1.42 2.60
N GLU A 285 -4.19 1.31 3.58
CA GLU A 285 -4.74 2.47 4.28
C GLU A 285 -3.63 3.30 4.95
N GLY A 286 -2.66 2.63 5.58
CA GLY A 286 -1.51 3.27 6.21
C GLY A 286 -0.64 4.03 5.21
N VAL A 287 -0.33 3.44 4.05
CA VAL A 287 0.49 4.12 3.03
C VAL A 287 -0.29 5.24 2.33
N ASP A 288 -1.60 5.10 2.13
CA ASP A 288 -2.45 6.19 1.62
C ASP A 288 -2.49 7.38 2.59
N LEU A 289 -2.62 7.09 3.89
CA LEU A 289 -2.59 8.12 4.93
C LEU A 289 -1.25 8.87 4.93
N LEU A 290 -0.14 8.15 4.80
CA LEU A 290 1.21 8.72 4.82
C LEU A 290 1.51 9.50 3.53
N PHE A 291 1.32 8.88 2.37
CA PHE A 291 1.83 9.40 1.10
C PHE A 291 0.81 10.22 0.31
N PHE A 292 -0.49 10.00 0.48
CA PHE A 292 -1.52 10.78 -0.24
C PHE A 292 -2.20 11.81 0.64
N VAL A 293 -2.74 11.38 1.78
CA VAL A 293 -3.43 12.29 2.70
C VAL A 293 -2.41 13.25 3.32
N ASN A 294 -1.27 12.75 3.79
CA ASN A 294 -0.21 13.55 4.43
C ASN A 294 -0.81 14.50 5.49
N LEU A 295 -1.52 13.92 6.45
CA LEU A 295 -2.22 14.66 7.50
C LEU A 295 -1.37 15.75 8.19
N PRO A 296 -0.06 15.52 8.51
CA PRO A 296 0.77 16.55 9.12
C PRO A 296 0.86 17.85 8.30
N PHE A 297 0.92 17.76 6.97
CA PHE A 297 0.94 18.93 6.09
C PHE A 297 -0.35 19.74 6.20
N TRP A 298 -1.51 19.09 6.16
CA TRP A 298 -2.80 19.80 6.22
C TRP A 298 -3.06 20.43 7.58
N ILE A 299 -2.61 19.79 8.66
CA ILE A 299 -2.60 20.40 9.99
C ILE A 299 -1.73 21.66 9.99
N ALA A 300 -0.51 21.60 9.45
CA ALA A 300 0.37 22.76 9.37
C ALA A 300 -0.21 23.90 8.51
N VAL A 301 -0.92 23.58 7.42
CA VAL A 301 -1.65 24.56 6.58
C VAL A 301 -2.77 25.21 7.38
N TRP A 302 -3.60 24.42 8.06
CA TRP A 302 -4.72 24.91 8.88
C TRP A 302 -4.25 25.81 10.03
N MET A 303 -3.10 25.48 10.63
CA MET A 303 -2.45 26.31 11.65
C MET A 303 -1.72 27.56 11.10
N GLY A 304 -1.76 27.80 9.78
CA GLY A 304 -1.09 28.95 9.14
C GLY A 304 0.44 28.85 9.13
N LYS A 305 1.03 27.68 9.42
CA LYS A 305 2.49 27.47 9.50
C LYS A 305 3.11 27.10 8.15
N ALA A 306 2.34 26.49 7.25
CA ALA A 306 2.86 25.98 5.97
C ALA A 306 3.35 27.07 5.00
N GLY A 307 2.84 28.30 5.11
CA GLY A 307 3.12 29.40 4.17
C GLY A 307 4.54 30.00 4.26
N LYS A 308 5.27 29.76 5.36
CA LYS A 308 6.63 30.30 5.53
C LYS A 308 7.71 29.36 4.98
N GLU A 309 7.56 28.05 5.08
CA GLU A 309 8.61 27.10 4.67
C GLU A 309 8.51 26.69 3.20
N THR A 310 7.31 26.62 2.62
CA THR A 310 7.12 26.29 1.19
C THR A 310 7.60 27.39 0.24
N GLN A 311 7.75 28.63 0.73
CA GLN A 311 8.34 29.75 -0.01
C GLN A 311 9.87 29.87 0.13
N LEU A 312 10.50 29.15 1.08
CA LEU A 312 11.90 29.39 1.49
C LEU A 312 12.96 28.54 0.79
N SER A 313 12.63 27.84 -0.30
CA SER A 313 13.66 27.36 -1.23
C SER A 313 13.48 28.04 -2.58
N PRO A 314 13.87 29.33 -2.73
CA PRO A 314 14.36 29.76 -4.04
C PRO A 314 15.44 28.75 -4.41
N ALA A 315 15.35 28.20 -5.62
CA ALA A 315 16.44 27.40 -6.16
C ALA A 315 17.72 28.22 -5.96
N ARG A 316 18.61 27.78 -5.06
CA ARG A 316 19.98 28.28 -5.09
C ARG A 316 20.51 27.78 -6.43
N ALA A 317 20.54 28.70 -7.39
CA ALA A 317 21.14 28.51 -8.70
C ALA A 317 22.62 28.16 -8.53
#